data_AF-S7TXJ8-F1
#
_entry.id   AF-S7TXJ8-F1
#
_cell.length_a   1.000
_cell.length_b   1.000
_cell.length_c   1.000
_cell.angle_alpha   90.00
_cell.angle_beta   90.00
_cell.angle_gamma   90.00
#
_symmetry.space_group_name_H-M   'P 1'
#
loop_
_entity.id
_entity.type
_entity.pdbx_description
1 polymer ?
#
loop_
_entity_poly.entity_id
_entity_poly.type
_entity_poly.pdbx_seq_one_letter_code
_entity_poly.pdbx_strand_id
1 'polypeptide(L)' 'MGLEIGWYLRLGRQEILEALVAKKSAPQVEGHVAPDMGYRMEREERGENVLFRFTREKKTPDAAAD' A
#
# COMPACT_ATOMS: atom_id res chain seq x y z
N MET A 1 13.69 -20.03 12.38
CA MET A 1 12.49 -19.44 13.00
C MET A 1 12.60 -17.93 12.85
N GLY A 2 11.87 -17.32 11.92
CA GLY A 2 11.95 -15.88 11.64
C GLY A 2 10.91 -15.12 12.45
N LEU A 3 11.30 -14.01 13.07
CA LEU A 3 10.41 -13.11 13.79
C LEU A 3 9.52 -12.37 12.77
N GLU A 4 8.21 -12.58 12.82
CA GLU A 4 7.25 -11.77 12.09
C GLU A 4 6.84 -10.57 12.95
N ILE A 5 7.03 -9.36 12.43
CA ILE A 5 6.61 -8.12 13.08
C ILE A 5 5.51 -7.50 12.22
N GLY A 6 4.27 -7.63 12.67
CA GLY A 6 3.12 -6.96 12.07
C GLY A 6 2.93 -5.56 12.64
N TRP A 7 2.76 -4.57 11.76
CA TRP A 7 2.44 -3.18 12.14
C TRP A 7 1.04 -2.85 11.61
N TYR A 8 0.23 -2.16 12.41
CA TYR A 8 -1.09 -1.67 12.01
C TYR A 8 -1.12 -0.15 12.07
N LEU A 9 -1.40 0.49 10.93
CA LEU A 9 -1.58 1.93 10.82
C LEU A 9 -3.07 2.22 10.62
N ARG A 10 -3.70 2.91 11.58
CA ARG A 10 -5.07 3.38 11.44
C ARG A 10 -5.09 4.78 10.87
N LEU A 11 -5.26 4.90 9.57
CA LEU A 11 -5.27 6.18 8.87
C LEU A 11 -6.71 6.50 8.45
N GLY A 12 -7.42 7.24 9.32
CA GLY A 12 -8.87 7.39 9.22
C GLY A 12 -9.38 8.25 8.06
N ARG A 13 -8.52 9.08 7.44
CA ARG A 13 -8.92 10.03 6.38
C ARG A 13 -7.93 10.17 5.23
N GLN A 14 -6.84 9.40 5.22
CA GLN A 14 -5.81 9.53 4.21
C GLN A 14 -6.21 8.75 2.96
N GLU A 15 -6.38 9.48 1.86
CA GLU A 15 -6.62 8.89 0.55
C GLU A 15 -5.34 8.36 -0.08
N ILE A 16 -4.17 8.89 0.33
CA ILE A 16 -2.85 8.54 -0.19
C ILE A 16 -1.91 8.20 0.96
N LEU A 17 -1.21 7.08 0.84
CA LEU A 17 -0.12 6.65 1.72
C LEU A 17 1.16 6.57 0.92
N GLU A 18 2.27 7.00 1.50
CA GLU A 18 3.58 6.93 0.86
C GLU A 18 4.56 6.20 1.78
N ALA A 19 5.31 5.25 1.21
CA ALA A 19 6.33 4.48 1.91
C ALA A 19 7.62 4.47 1.08
N LEU A 20 8.68 5.12 1.60
CA LEU A 20 10.01 5.04 1.03
C LEU A 20 10.76 3.87 1.67
N VAL A 21 11.12 2.87 0.88
CA VAL A 21 11.78 1.66 1.36
C VAL A 21 13.07 1.40 0.58
N ALA A 22 14.02 0.70 1.18
CA ALA A 22 15.22 0.25 0.47
C ALA A 22 14.83 -0.71 -0.67
N LYS A 23 15.55 -0.65 -1.80
CA LYS A 23 15.32 -1.52 -2.97
C LYS A 23 15.22 -3.01 -2.62
N LYS A 24 16.07 -3.48 -1.70
CA LYS A 24 16.07 -4.88 -1.23
C LYS A 24 14.76 -5.31 -0.54
N SER A 25 14.00 -4.34 -0.01
CA SER A 25 12.74 -4.57 0.69
C SER A 25 11.52 -4.36 -0.20
N ALA A 26 11.69 -3.81 -1.42
CA ALA A 26 10.60 -3.56 -2.36
C ALA A 26 9.75 -4.81 -2.68
N PRO A 27 10.33 -6.01 -2.90
CA PRO A 27 9.53 -7.21 -3.17
C PRO A 27 8.60 -7.60 -2.02
N GLN A 28 8.95 -7.26 -0.77
CA GLN A 28 8.09 -7.53 0.39
C GLN A 28 6.86 -6.63 0.37
N VAL A 29 7.00 -5.36 -0.02
CA VAL A 29 5.88 -4.43 -0.13
C VAL A 29 4.93 -4.84 -1.26
N GLU A 30 5.49 -5.19 -2.43
CA GLU A 30 4.71 -5.65 -3.57
C GLU A 30 3.91 -6.93 -3.25
N GLY A 31 4.51 -7.87 -2.52
CA GLY A 31 3.87 -9.14 -2.16
C GLY A 31 2.75 -9.02 -1.11
N HIS A 32 2.74 -7.97 -0.27
CA HIS A 32 1.78 -7.84 0.82
C HIS A 32 0.63 -6.86 0.55
N VAL A 33 0.79 -5.90 -0.37
CA VAL A 33 -0.21 -4.83 -0.57
C VAL A 33 -1.07 -5.01 -1.83
N ALA A 34 -0.61 -5.79 -2.80
CA ALA A 34 -1.20 -5.82 -4.15
C ALA A 34 -2.60 -6.46 -4.31
N PRO A 35 -3.09 -7.42 -3.50
CA PRO A 35 -4.40 -8.04 -3.81
C PRO A 35 -5.61 -7.49 -3.04
N ASP A 36 -5.50 -7.19 -1.73
CA ASP A 36 -6.70 -7.25 -0.87
C ASP A 36 -7.12 -5.95 -0.15
N MET A 37 -6.31 -4.89 -0.21
CA MET A 37 -6.53 -3.73 0.68
C MET A 37 -7.39 -2.61 0.10
N GLY A 38 -7.80 -2.69 -1.18
CA GLY A 38 -8.55 -1.62 -1.84
C GLY A 38 -7.74 -0.35 -2.06
N TYR A 39 -6.44 -0.50 -2.30
CA TYR A 39 -5.52 0.58 -2.67
C TYR A 39 -4.85 0.24 -4.01
N ARG A 40 -4.79 1.24 -4.90
CA ARG A 40 -3.92 1.23 -6.06
C ARG A 40 -2.50 1.52 -5.61
N MET A 41 -1.55 0.68 -6.00
CA MET A 41 -0.13 0.86 -5.70
C MET A 41 0.62 1.37 -6.94
N GLU A 42 1.35 2.47 -6.78
CA GLU A 42 2.31 3.01 -7.75
C GLU A 42 3.71 2.93 -7.18
N ARG A 43 4.72 2.79 -8.05
CA ARG A 43 6.13 2.72 -7.64
C ARG A 43 6.99 3.75 -8.38
N GLU A 44 7.90 4.38 -7.66
CA GLU A 44 8.88 5.33 -8.20
C GLU A 44 10.29 5.00 -7.67
N GLU A 45 11.24 4.79 -8.58
CA GLU A 45 12.64 4.52 -8.25
C GLU A 45 13.34 5.79 -7.75
N ARG A 46 13.95 5.76 -6.56
CA ARG A 46 14.67 6.89 -5.94
C ARG A 46 16.04 6.49 -5.40
N GLY A 47 17.02 6.40 -6.28
CA GLY A 47 18.40 6.07 -5.90
C GLY A 47 18.50 4.65 -5.34
N GLU A 48 18.85 4.51 -4.05
CA GLU A 48 18.89 3.22 -3.35
C GLU A 48 17.54 2.77 -2.77
N ASN A 49 16.53 3.63 -2.92
CA ASN A 49 15.19 3.41 -2.38
C ASN A 49 14.14 3.32 -3.50
N VAL A 50 12.96 2.84 -3.12
CA VAL A 50 11.75 2.82 -3.93
C VAL A 50 10.66 3.51 -3.11
N LEU A 51 9.99 4.48 -3.71
CA LEU A 51 8.80 5.10 -3.14
C LEU A 51 7.58 4.31 -3.63
N PHE A 52 6.83 3.75 -2.69
CA PHE A 52 5.51 3.20 -2.95
C PHE A 52 4.44 4.22 -2.58
N ARG A 53 3.54 4.50 -3.51
CA ARG A 53 2.34 5.31 -3.27
C ARG A 53 1.11 4.42 -3.33
N PHE A 54 0.34 4.39 -2.25
CA PHE A 54 -0.91 3.67 -2.14
C PHE A 54 -2.06 4.66 -2.16
N THR A 55 -2.88 4.63 -3.20
CA THR A 55 -4.05 5.48 -3.34
C THR A 55 -5.30 4.64 -3.10
N ARG A 56 -6.11 5.01 -2.11
CA ARG A 56 -7.35 4.28 -1.81
C ARG A 56 -8.26 4.30 -3.02
N GLU A 57 -8.64 3.14 -3.51
CA GLU A 57 -9.69 3.06 -4.52
C GLU A 57 -11.01 3.31 -3.81
N LYS A 58 -11.66 4.44 -4.14
CA LYS A 58 -13.05 4.64 -3.73
C LYS A 58 -13.83 3.51 -4.37
N LYS A 59 -14.31 2.56 -3.57
CA LYS A 59 -15.47 1.76 -3.97
C LYS A 59 -16.56 2.80 -4.25
N THR A 60 -16.90 2.99 -5.52
CA THR A 60 -18.17 3.60 -5.87
C THR A 60 -19.19 2.79 -5.09
N PRO A 61 -19.97 3.38 -4.17
CA PRO A 61 -21.08 2.64 -3.59
C PRO A 61 -21.90 2.16 -4.79
N ASP A 62 -22.10 0.84 -4.89
CA ASP A 62 -23.05 0.28 -5.85
C ASP A 62 -24.29 1.16 -5.77
N ALA A 63 -24.67 1.73 -6.92
CA ALA A 63 -25.88 2.52 -7.04
C ALA A 63 -26.98 1.73 -6.32
N ALA A 64 -27.59 2.37 -5.32
CA ALA A 64 -28.64 1.79 -4.50
C ALA A 64 -29.58 1.00 -5.42
N ALA A 65 -29.55 -0.32 -5.28
CA ALA A 65 -30.56 -1.19 -5.83
C ALA A 65 -31.78 -1.02 -4.93
N ASP A 66 -32.61 -0.03 -5.26
CA ASP A 66 -34.02 0.07 -4.89
C ASP A 66 -34.75 0.90 -5.96
#